data_AF-A0A1W9PR16-F1
#
_entry.id   AF-A0A1W9PR16-F1
#
_cell.length_a   1.000
_cell.length_b   1.000
_cell.length_c   1.000
_cell.angle_alpha   90.00
_cell.angle_beta   90.00
_cell.angle_gamma   90.00
#
_symmetry.space_group_name_H-M   'P 1'
#
loop_
_entity.id
_entity.type
_entity.pdbx_description
1 polymer ?
#
loop_
_entity_poly.entity_id
_entity_poly.type
_entity_poly.pdbx_seq_one_letter_code
_entity_poly.pdbx_strand_id
1 'polypeptide(L)'
;MFKKLCSKKGFSLAELLIVIAIIAILAGIVIMNMTGSERGAKAAKLRANLVTFREAILAYKADHGHYPCAPGDYNTSGDTTIFKRQLLWFTNKDGRPSQTKSATYGYGPYLQAFPLEPFTNSTRVVIDQSHERVLERLKADVYRWSGATGGWYYEAKSGNVVANLGRSLNLPREYTYY
;
A
#
# COMPACT_ATOMS: atom_id res chain seq x y z
N MET A 1 62.64 -26.33 -44.70
CA MET A 1 63.02 -24.90 -44.66
C MET A 1 62.06 -24.16 -43.73
N PHE A 2 62.58 -23.29 -42.87
CA PHE A 2 61.98 -22.80 -41.61
C PHE A 2 60.83 -21.76 -41.74
N LYS A 3 59.86 -21.88 -40.81
CA LYS A 3 59.11 -20.84 -40.05
C LYS A 3 58.10 -19.90 -40.77
N LYS A 4 56.90 -19.86 -40.18
CA LYS A 4 56.42 -18.73 -39.36
C LYS A 4 55.40 -19.22 -38.32
N LEU A 5 55.78 -19.27 -37.04
CA LEU A 5 54.82 -19.42 -35.94
C LEU A 5 54.42 -18.01 -35.49
N CYS A 6 53.14 -17.72 -35.63
CA CYS A 6 52.52 -16.44 -35.30
C CYS A 6 52.77 -16.09 -33.83
N SER A 7 53.36 -14.93 -33.56
CA SER A 7 53.56 -14.40 -32.21
C SER A 7 52.20 -14.09 -31.60
N LYS A 8 51.72 -14.96 -30.71
CA LYS A 8 50.59 -14.64 -29.84
C LYS A 8 51.11 -13.72 -28.73
N LYS A 9 50.88 -12.42 -28.87
CA LYS A 9 51.12 -11.44 -27.80
C LYS A 9 50.16 -11.76 -26.65
N GLY A 10 50.69 -12.11 -25.49
CA GLY A 10 49.93 -12.28 -24.25
C GLY A 10 49.62 -10.92 -23.61
N PHE A 11 48.61 -10.89 -22.75
CA PHE A 11 48.25 -9.71 -21.95
C PHE A 11 49.39 -9.30 -21.01
N SER A 12 49.63 -7.99 -20.93
CA SER A 12 50.55 -7.38 -19.96
C SER A 12 49.89 -7.27 -18.58
N LEU A 13 50.68 -7.44 -17.53
CA LEU A 13 50.23 -7.17 -16.15
C LEU A 13 49.71 -5.74 -16.00
N ALA A 14 50.32 -4.77 -16.68
CA ALA A 14 49.90 -3.37 -16.65
C ALA A 14 48.55 -3.16 -17.33
N GLU A 15 48.25 -3.93 -18.39
CA GLU A 15 46.95 -3.88 -19.09
C GLU A 15 45.84 -4.42 -18.19
N LEU A 16 46.09 -5.45 -17.38
CA LEU A 16 45.11 -5.93 -16.42
C LEU A 16 44.92 -4.95 -15.25
N LEU A 17 45.99 -4.29 -14.82
CA LEU A 17 45.98 -3.36 -13.69
C LEU A 17 45.15 -2.10 -13.97
N ILE A 18 45.24 -1.55 -15.19
CA ILE A 18 44.41 -0.40 -15.58
C ILE A 18 42.93 -0.78 -15.71
N VAL A 19 42.62 -2.00 -16.17
CA VAL A 19 41.24 -2.49 -16.31
C VAL A 19 40.56 -2.62 -14.95
N ILE A 20 41.22 -3.22 -13.96
CA ILE A 20 40.65 -3.32 -12.60
C ILE A 20 40.51 -1.95 -11.93
N ALA A 21 41.42 -1.01 -12.21
CA ALA A 21 41.33 0.36 -11.70
C ALA A 21 40.11 1.10 -12.27
N ILE A 22 39.84 0.97 -13.58
CA ILE A 22 38.65 1.55 -14.21
C ILE A 22 37.37 0.91 -13.67
N ILE A 23 37.33 -0.43 -13.51
CA ILE A 23 36.17 -1.13 -12.94
C ILE A 23 35.90 -0.67 -11.50
N ALA A 24 36.94 -0.47 -10.68
CA ALA A 24 36.78 0.01 -9.30
C ALA A 24 36.16 1.42 -9.23
N ILE A 25 36.55 2.32 -10.14
CA ILE A 25 35.99 3.68 -10.23
C ILE A 25 34.53 3.63 -10.69
N LEU A 26 34.24 2.86 -11.75
CA LEU A 26 32.89 2.73 -12.29
C LEU A 26 31.93 2.09 -11.27
N ALA A 27 32.39 1.06 -10.54
CA ALA A 27 31.61 0.43 -9.47
C ALA A 27 31.23 1.42 -8.36
N GLY A 28 32.09 2.40 -8.05
CA GLY A 28 31.81 3.44 -7.07
C GLY A 28 30.67 4.40 -7.46
N ILE A 29 30.47 4.67 -8.76
CA ILE A 29 29.49 5.67 -9.24
C ILE A 29 28.08 5.08 -9.38
N VAL A 30 27.95 3.78 -9.63
CA VAL A 30 26.67 3.12 -9.96
C VAL A 30 25.65 3.13 -8.80
N ILE A 31 26.09 3.28 -7.56
CA ILE A 31 25.24 3.07 -6.36
C ILE A 31 24.23 4.21 -6.12
N MET A 32 24.42 5.40 -6.69
CA MET A 32 23.73 6.61 -6.22
C MET A 32 22.32 6.89 -6.77
N ASN A 33 21.81 6.15 -7.77
CA ASN A 33 20.67 6.63 -8.58
C ASN A 33 19.28 5.98 -8.35
N MET A 34 19.08 5.10 -7.37
CA MET A 34 17.81 4.33 -7.28
C MET A 34 16.76 4.85 -6.27
N THR A 35 17.09 5.79 -5.37
CA THR A 35 16.22 6.06 -4.19
C THR A 35 15.12 7.11 -4.39
N GLY A 36 15.19 7.93 -5.45
CA GLY A 36 14.24 9.03 -5.71
C GLY A 36 13.01 8.59 -6.51
N SER A 37 13.23 7.90 -7.64
CA SER A 37 12.18 7.47 -8.56
C SER A 37 11.19 6.49 -7.90
N GLU A 38 11.71 5.56 -7.09
CA GLU A 38 10.88 4.58 -6.38
C GLU A 38 9.90 5.22 -5.39
N ARG A 39 10.29 6.31 -4.73
CA ARG A 39 9.40 7.01 -3.78
C ARG A 39 8.27 7.74 -4.50
N GLY A 40 8.56 8.40 -5.63
CA GLY A 40 7.55 9.05 -6.46
C GLY A 40 6.53 8.06 -7.00
N ALA A 41 7.00 6.90 -7.49
CA ALA A 41 6.14 5.82 -7.96
C ALA A 41 5.25 5.25 -6.85
N LYS A 42 5.79 5.02 -5.65
CA LYS A 42 5.02 4.56 -4.48
C LYS A 42 3.95 5.58 -4.05
N ALA A 43 4.28 6.86 -4.05
CA ALA A 43 3.31 7.92 -3.73
C ALA A 43 2.17 8.02 -4.75
N ALA A 44 2.49 7.92 -6.05
CA ALA A 44 1.47 7.90 -7.11
C ALA A 44 0.55 6.67 -6.96
N LYS A 45 1.12 5.50 -6.70
CA LYS A 45 0.35 4.27 -6.43
C LYS A 45 -0.51 4.40 -5.17
N LEU A 46 -0.01 5.06 -4.12
CA LEU A 46 -0.76 5.27 -2.89
C LEU A 46 -2.01 6.11 -3.15
N ARG A 47 -1.88 7.22 -3.89
CA ARG A 47 -3.02 8.07 -4.27
C ARG A 47 -4.04 7.31 -5.10
N ALA A 48 -3.60 6.55 -6.11
CA ALA A 48 -4.49 5.73 -6.92
C ALA A 48 -5.25 4.70 -6.07
N ASN A 49 -4.55 4.02 -5.16
CA ASN A 49 -5.15 3.03 -4.27
C ASN A 49 -6.15 3.67 -3.28
N LEU A 50 -5.86 4.86 -2.76
CA LEU A 50 -6.77 5.61 -1.87
C LEU A 50 -8.07 5.97 -2.58
N VAL A 51 -8.00 6.46 -3.82
CA VAL A 51 -9.19 6.77 -4.62
C VAL A 51 -10.04 5.51 -4.79
N THR A 52 -9.45 4.43 -5.32
CA THR A 52 -10.16 3.15 -5.50
C THR A 52 -10.80 2.64 -4.21
N PHE A 53 -10.10 2.78 -3.08
CA PHE A 53 -10.62 2.33 -1.79
C PHE A 53 -11.80 3.21 -1.31
N ARG A 54 -11.70 4.53 -1.45
CA ARG A 54 -12.81 5.44 -1.10
C ARG A 54 -14.04 5.20 -1.94
N GLU A 55 -13.87 5.05 -3.25
CA GLU A 55 -14.99 4.76 -4.15
C GLU A 55 -15.70 3.45 -3.74
N ALA A 56 -14.95 2.41 -3.36
CA ALA A 56 -15.54 1.17 -2.88
C ALA A 56 -16.33 1.34 -1.56
N ILE A 57 -15.80 2.13 -0.62
CA ILE A 57 -16.49 2.44 0.65
C ILE A 57 -17.77 3.25 0.38
N LEU A 58 -17.71 4.21 -0.53
CA LEU A 58 -18.86 5.02 -0.92
C LEU A 58 -19.94 4.20 -1.63
N ALA A 59 -19.54 3.31 -2.54
CA ALA A 59 -20.43 2.37 -3.20
C ALA A 59 -21.11 1.43 -2.18
N TYR A 60 -20.37 0.92 -1.19
CA TYR A 60 -20.95 0.15 -0.10
C TYR A 60 -22.01 0.93 0.66
N LYS A 61 -21.73 2.19 0.99
CA LYS A 61 -22.68 3.08 1.66
C LYS A 61 -23.91 3.37 0.81
N ALA A 62 -23.75 3.51 -0.50
CA ALA A 62 -24.88 3.71 -1.41
C ALA A 62 -25.85 2.52 -1.37
N ASP A 63 -25.34 1.29 -1.30
CA ASP A 63 -26.15 0.08 -1.27
C ASP A 63 -26.78 -0.21 0.10
N HIS A 64 -26.09 0.09 1.21
CA HIS A 64 -26.54 -0.28 2.56
C HIS A 64 -27.07 0.89 3.41
N GLY A 65 -26.84 2.14 2.98
CA GLY A 65 -27.23 3.35 3.71
C GLY A 65 -26.25 3.77 4.81
N HIS A 66 -25.28 2.93 5.16
CA HIS A 66 -24.24 3.20 6.16
C HIS A 66 -22.87 2.71 5.70
N TYR A 67 -21.81 3.25 6.29
CA TYR A 67 -20.45 2.79 6.01
C TYR A 67 -20.19 1.40 6.63
N PRO A 68 -19.26 0.61 6.06
CA PRO A 68 -18.83 -0.64 6.70
C PRO A 68 -18.41 -0.40 8.16
N CYS A 69 -18.77 -1.31 9.06
CA CYS A 69 -18.52 -1.23 10.49
C CYS A 69 -19.21 -0.07 11.26
N ALA A 70 -20.05 0.73 10.59
CA ALA A 70 -20.86 1.75 11.26
C ALA A 70 -22.06 1.10 12.00
N PRO A 71 -22.73 1.82 12.91
CA PRO A 71 -24.00 1.36 13.48
C PRO A 71 -25.01 1.01 12.38
N GLY A 72 -25.62 -0.19 12.47
CA GLY A 72 -26.53 -0.72 11.46
C GLY A 72 -25.88 -1.73 10.50
N ASP A 73 -24.55 -1.80 10.47
CA ASP A 73 -23.82 -2.77 9.67
C ASP A 73 -23.71 -4.13 10.36
N TYR A 74 -23.63 -5.22 9.59
CA TYR A 74 -23.34 -6.55 10.11
C TYR A 74 -22.02 -6.59 10.91
N ASN A 75 -21.03 -5.79 10.52
CA ASN A 75 -19.70 -5.77 11.14
C ASN A 75 -19.53 -4.65 12.18
N THR A 76 -20.52 -4.44 13.06
CA THR A 76 -20.42 -3.42 14.13
C THR A 76 -19.28 -3.64 15.12
N SER A 77 -18.65 -4.82 15.15
CA SER A 77 -17.47 -5.13 15.97
C SER A 77 -16.15 -4.72 15.33
N GLY A 78 -16.15 -4.26 14.07
CA GLY A 78 -14.94 -3.77 13.41
C GLY A 78 -13.96 -4.89 13.09
N ASP A 79 -14.47 -6.09 12.85
CA ASP A 79 -13.65 -7.22 12.45
C ASP A 79 -13.03 -6.95 11.07
N THR A 80 -11.70 -6.87 11.03
CA THR A 80 -10.95 -6.55 9.80
C THR A 80 -11.13 -7.60 8.69
N THR A 81 -11.41 -8.85 9.03
CA THR A 81 -11.66 -9.92 8.08
C THR A 81 -13.03 -9.75 7.44
N ILE A 82 -14.05 -9.46 8.24
CA ILE A 82 -15.41 -9.21 7.73
C ILE A 82 -15.42 -7.95 6.87
N PHE A 83 -14.76 -6.88 7.31
CA PHE A 83 -14.61 -5.64 6.56
C PHE A 83 -14.02 -5.88 5.16
N LYS A 84 -12.94 -6.67 5.07
CA LYS A 84 -12.36 -7.02 3.77
C LYS A 84 -13.33 -7.84 2.91
N ARG A 85 -14.03 -8.81 3.49
CA ARG A 85 -15.01 -9.63 2.78
C ARG A 85 -16.20 -8.82 2.29
N GLN A 86 -16.66 -7.84 3.06
CA GLN A 86 -17.73 -6.91 2.68
C GLN A 86 -17.39 -6.12 1.42
N LEU A 87 -16.11 -5.79 1.21
CA LEU A 87 -15.66 -5.06 0.02
C LEU A 87 -15.33 -5.99 -1.15
N LEU A 88 -14.84 -7.21 -0.89
CA LEU A 88 -14.38 -8.15 -1.91
C LEU A 88 -15.45 -9.12 -2.43
N TRP A 89 -16.47 -9.42 -1.62
CA TRP A 89 -17.50 -10.41 -1.92
C TRP A 89 -18.88 -9.75 -2.05
N PHE A 90 -19.90 -10.55 -2.38
CA PHE A 90 -21.27 -10.08 -2.40
C PHE A 90 -21.81 -9.90 -0.98
N THR A 91 -22.70 -8.94 -0.77
CA THR A 91 -23.36 -8.72 0.53
C THR A 91 -24.86 -8.81 0.43
N ASN A 92 -25.51 -9.15 1.55
CA ASN A 92 -26.94 -8.99 1.72
C ASN A 92 -27.27 -7.57 2.20
N LYS A 93 -28.57 -7.25 2.36
CA LYS A 93 -29.04 -5.94 2.82
C LYS A 93 -28.43 -5.47 4.15
N ASP A 94 -27.99 -6.39 5.01
CA ASP A 94 -27.44 -6.08 6.33
C ASP A 94 -25.91 -5.95 6.28
N GLY A 95 -25.27 -6.18 5.13
CA GLY A 95 -23.82 -6.14 4.98
C GLY A 95 -23.12 -7.47 5.27
N ARG A 96 -23.83 -8.59 5.36
CA ARG A 96 -23.22 -9.92 5.58
C ARG A 96 -22.60 -10.43 4.28
N PRO A 97 -21.31 -10.80 4.26
CA PRO A 97 -20.63 -11.19 3.02
C PRO A 97 -20.85 -12.67 2.64
N SER A 98 -20.86 -12.95 1.35
CA SER A 98 -20.95 -14.27 0.73
C SER A 98 -20.14 -14.31 -0.57
N GLN A 99 -19.36 -15.38 -0.76
CA GLN A 99 -18.60 -15.59 -2.00
C GLN A 99 -19.50 -15.84 -3.22
N THR A 100 -20.73 -16.31 -2.99
CA THR A 100 -21.67 -16.66 -4.05
C THR A 100 -22.78 -15.64 -4.11
N LYS A 101 -23.06 -15.14 -5.33
CA LYS A 101 -24.20 -14.27 -5.62
C LYS A 101 -25.51 -15.05 -5.51
N SER A 102 -26.51 -14.47 -4.85
CA SER A 102 -27.86 -15.04 -4.78
C SER A 102 -28.90 -13.94 -4.65
N ALA A 103 -30.19 -14.30 -4.63
CA ALA A 103 -31.27 -13.34 -4.34
C ALA A 103 -31.12 -12.64 -2.99
N THR A 104 -30.48 -13.30 -2.02
CA THR A 104 -30.17 -12.72 -0.70
C THR A 104 -28.89 -11.88 -0.72
N TYR A 105 -27.87 -12.28 -1.49
CA TYR A 105 -26.57 -11.64 -1.59
C TYR A 105 -26.41 -10.98 -2.97
N GLY A 106 -27.10 -9.85 -3.16
CA GLY A 106 -27.21 -9.18 -4.45
C GLY A 106 -26.28 -7.98 -4.64
N TYR A 107 -25.75 -7.42 -3.56
CA TYR A 107 -24.94 -6.19 -3.57
C TYR A 107 -23.44 -6.50 -3.71
N GLY A 108 -22.67 -5.55 -4.24
CA GLY A 108 -21.24 -5.73 -4.51
C GLY A 108 -20.90 -6.76 -5.62
N PRO A 109 -19.63 -7.21 -5.71
CA PRO A 109 -18.47 -6.77 -4.93
C PRO A 109 -18.03 -5.34 -5.30
N TYR A 110 -17.40 -4.65 -4.36
CA TYR A 110 -16.97 -3.25 -4.50
C TYR A 110 -15.50 -3.12 -4.90
N LEU A 111 -14.70 -4.16 -4.62
CA LEU A 111 -13.29 -4.28 -4.98
C LEU A 111 -13.03 -5.62 -5.66
N GLN A 112 -12.18 -5.60 -6.69
CA GLN A 112 -11.65 -6.81 -7.32
C GLN A 112 -10.52 -7.44 -6.50
N ALA A 113 -9.72 -6.60 -5.83
CA ALA A 113 -8.65 -7.00 -4.94
C ALA A 113 -8.44 -5.93 -3.88
N PHE A 114 -8.02 -6.34 -2.68
CA PHE A 114 -7.81 -5.40 -1.60
C PHE A 114 -6.53 -4.58 -1.86
N PRO A 115 -6.60 -3.24 -1.87
CA PRO A 115 -5.46 -2.42 -2.24
C PRO A 115 -4.30 -2.59 -1.24
N LEU A 116 -3.10 -2.69 -1.78
CA LEU A 116 -1.87 -2.79 -1.02
C LEU A 116 -1.30 -1.39 -0.74
N GLU A 117 -0.89 -1.13 0.50
CA GLU A 117 -0.20 0.10 0.87
C GLU A 117 1.25 0.06 0.33
N PRO A 118 1.67 0.95 -0.60
CA PRO A 118 2.93 0.81 -1.35
C PRO A 118 4.24 1.01 -0.57
N PHE A 119 4.20 1.65 0.60
CA PHE A 119 5.39 1.92 1.40
C PHE A 119 5.75 0.77 2.34
N THR A 120 4.75 0.09 2.90
CA THR A 120 4.89 -1.03 3.84
C THR A 120 4.53 -2.37 3.23
N ASN A 121 4.05 -2.39 1.98
CA ASN A 121 3.57 -3.57 1.26
C ASN A 121 2.52 -4.37 2.04
N SER A 122 1.64 -3.66 2.74
CA SER A 122 0.69 -4.24 3.68
C SER A 122 -0.74 -4.03 3.20
N THR A 123 -1.57 -5.07 3.34
CA THR A 123 -3.04 -4.99 3.16
C THR A 123 -3.77 -4.89 4.49
N ARG A 124 -3.04 -4.68 5.60
CA ARG A 124 -3.63 -4.58 6.93
C ARG A 124 -4.56 -3.37 6.98
N VAL A 125 -5.60 -3.46 7.80
CA VAL A 125 -6.51 -2.35 8.08
C VAL A 125 -6.62 -2.25 9.59
N VAL A 126 -6.49 -1.04 10.10
CA VAL A 126 -6.85 -0.67 11.46
C VAL A 126 -8.17 0.06 11.37
N ILE A 127 -9.18 -0.46 12.06
CA ILE A 127 -10.54 0.08 12.05
C ILE A 127 -10.73 0.84 13.35
N ASP A 128 -11.03 2.13 13.24
CA ASP A 128 -11.46 2.94 14.35
C ASP A 128 -12.98 2.98 14.43
N GLN A 129 -13.48 2.48 15.55
CA GLN A 129 -14.89 2.42 15.88
C GLN A 129 -15.28 3.46 16.93
N SER A 130 -14.35 4.28 17.42
CA SER A 130 -14.64 5.27 18.45
C SER A 130 -15.67 6.27 17.89
N HIS A 131 -16.79 6.36 18.60
CA HIS A 131 -18.00 7.05 18.16
C HIS A 131 -17.94 8.58 18.37
N GLU A 132 -16.75 9.17 18.48
CA GLU A 132 -16.57 10.61 18.76
C GLU A 132 -15.67 11.26 17.71
N ARG A 133 -16.05 12.47 17.28
CA ARG A 133 -15.54 13.17 16.10
C ARG A 133 -14.02 13.25 16.11
N VAL A 134 -13.38 12.55 15.16
CA VAL A 134 -11.93 12.54 14.92
C VAL A 134 -11.31 13.94 14.72
N LEU A 135 -12.10 14.97 14.41
CA LEU A 135 -11.63 16.37 14.28
C LEU A 135 -11.00 16.95 15.57
N GLU A 136 -11.36 16.49 16.77
CA GLU A 136 -10.73 16.96 18.01
C GLU A 136 -9.43 16.21 18.34
N ARG A 137 -9.31 14.94 17.91
CA ARG A 137 -8.08 14.15 18.08
C ARG A 137 -7.03 14.37 16.99
N LEU A 138 -7.44 14.81 15.80
CA LEU A 138 -6.54 15.13 14.68
C LEU A 138 -5.55 16.26 14.99
N LYS A 139 -5.82 17.11 16.00
CA LYS A 139 -4.89 18.16 16.43
C LYS A 139 -3.84 17.70 17.45
N ALA A 140 -4.03 16.55 18.11
CA ALA A 140 -3.16 16.11 19.20
C ALA A 140 -2.37 14.82 18.90
N ASP A 141 -2.94 13.85 18.17
CA ASP A 141 -2.34 12.52 17.96
C ASP A 141 -2.62 11.97 16.56
N VAL A 142 -2.02 12.55 15.52
CA VAL A 142 -2.24 12.15 14.11
C VAL A 142 -1.88 10.67 13.81
N TYR A 143 -1.32 9.89 14.74
CA TYR A 143 -0.61 8.68 14.33
C TYR A 143 -0.35 7.58 15.37
N ARG A 144 -1.08 7.56 16.48
CA ARG A 144 -0.86 6.57 17.54
C ARG A 144 -2.12 5.81 17.85
N TRP A 145 -2.44 4.82 17.03
CA TRP A 145 -3.22 3.70 17.54
C TRP A 145 -2.92 2.43 16.75
N SER A 146 -2.70 1.35 17.49
CA SER A 146 -2.14 0.06 17.07
C SER A 146 -0.61 0.04 17.00
N GLY A 147 0.02 -0.78 17.83
CA GLY A 147 1.46 -1.10 17.75
C GLY A 147 1.89 -1.78 16.43
N ALA A 148 1.00 -1.88 15.44
CA ALA A 148 1.26 -2.44 14.13
C ALA A 148 1.51 -1.32 13.09
N THR A 149 2.73 -1.32 12.54
CA THR A 149 3.15 -0.48 11.42
C THR A 149 2.57 -1.01 10.09
N GLY A 150 2.03 -0.13 9.25
CA GLY A 150 1.69 -0.45 7.86
C GLY A 150 0.21 -0.68 7.57
N GLY A 151 -0.15 -0.51 6.29
CA GLY A 151 -1.50 -0.74 5.76
C GLY A 151 -2.38 0.51 5.80
N TRP A 152 -3.65 0.34 6.12
CA TRP A 152 -4.66 1.39 6.07
C TRP A 152 -5.24 1.66 7.46
N TYR A 153 -5.65 2.90 7.69
CA TYR A 153 -6.49 3.28 8.80
C TYR A 153 -7.84 3.72 8.25
N TYR A 154 -8.92 3.22 8.85
CA TYR A 154 -10.29 3.45 8.42
C TYR A 154 -11.15 3.89 9.61
N GLU A 155 -11.91 4.96 9.45
CA GLU A 155 -12.85 5.50 10.44
C GLU A 155 -14.29 5.12 10.06
N ALA A 156 -14.92 4.26 10.85
CA ALA A 156 -16.22 3.69 10.51
C ALA A 156 -17.37 4.72 10.46
N LYS A 157 -17.32 5.80 11.23
CA LYS A 157 -18.39 6.82 11.24
C LYS A 157 -18.40 7.72 10.01
N SER A 158 -17.22 8.11 9.54
CA SER A 158 -17.07 9.07 8.44
C SER A 158 -16.85 8.38 7.09
N GLY A 159 -16.41 7.12 7.10
CA GLY A 159 -15.92 6.41 5.91
C GLY A 159 -14.52 6.86 5.48
N ASN A 160 -13.84 7.69 6.28
CA ASN A 160 -12.51 8.19 5.95
C ASN A 160 -11.49 7.05 5.98
N VAL A 161 -10.65 7.02 4.95
CA VAL A 161 -9.52 6.09 4.86
C VAL A 161 -8.25 6.87 4.57
N VAL A 162 -7.19 6.51 5.30
CA VAL A 162 -5.84 7.08 5.18
C VAL A 162 -4.79 5.97 5.26
N ALA A 163 -3.58 6.27 4.79
CA ALA A 163 -2.47 5.34 4.90
C ALA A 163 -1.92 5.28 6.34
N ASN A 164 -1.72 4.08 6.88
CA ASN A 164 -1.02 3.86 8.13
C ASN A 164 0.45 3.55 7.86
N LEU A 165 1.30 4.58 7.80
CA LEU A 165 2.69 4.43 7.36
C LEU A 165 3.66 4.00 8.49
N GLY A 166 3.17 3.79 9.74
CA GLY A 166 3.97 3.65 10.97
C GLY A 166 5.05 4.71 11.24
N ARG A 167 5.57 4.81 12.48
CA ARG A 167 6.57 5.83 12.87
C ARG A 167 7.90 5.73 12.10
N SER A 168 8.10 4.65 11.34
CA SER A 168 9.35 4.29 10.68
C SER A 168 9.63 5.00 9.35
N LEU A 169 8.61 5.58 8.71
CA LEU A 169 8.79 6.36 7.50
C LEU A 169 8.67 7.85 7.88
N ASN A 170 9.80 8.55 8.03
CA ASN A 170 9.89 10.01 8.11
C ASN A 170 9.39 10.65 6.79
N LEU A 171 8.12 10.42 6.45
CA LEU A 171 7.50 10.99 5.26
C LEU A 171 7.01 12.40 5.59
N PRO A 172 7.20 13.36 4.66
CA PRO A 172 6.62 14.69 4.79
C PRO A 172 5.11 14.60 5.07
N ARG A 173 4.61 15.49 5.95
CA ARG A 173 3.18 15.57 6.34
C ARG A 173 2.22 15.71 5.15
N GLU A 174 2.72 16.08 3.98
CA GLU A 174 1.99 16.20 2.74
C GLU A 174 1.31 14.88 2.31
N TYR A 175 1.87 13.71 2.64
CA TYR A 175 1.30 12.42 2.23
C TYR A 175 0.22 11.87 3.18
N THR A 176 -0.02 12.56 4.32
CA THR A 176 -0.98 12.14 5.34
C THR A 176 -2.41 12.61 5.03
N TYR A 177 -2.59 13.55 4.09
CA TYR A 177 -3.86 14.24 3.83
C TYR A 177 -4.39 14.09 2.39
N TYR A 178 -4.08 12.97 1.73
CA TYR A 178 -4.70 12.65 0.44
C TYR A 178 -5.78 11.63 0.56
#